data_AF-A0A2N9HVR2-F1
#
_entry.id   AF-A0A2N9HVR2-F1
#
_cell.length_a   1.000
_cell.length_b   1.000
_cell.length_c   1.000
_cell.angle_alpha   90.00
_cell.angle_beta   90.00
_cell.angle_gamma   90.00
#
_symmetry.space_group_name_H-M   'P 1'
#
loop_
_entity.id
_entity.type
_entity.pdbx_description
1 polymer ?
#
loop_
_entity_poly.entity_id
_entity_poly.type
_entity_poly.pdbx_seq_one_letter_code
_entity_poly.pdbx_strand_id
1 'polypeptide(L)'
;MPIMIAPTAMQKMVHPEGGWATSSVEEVASTGPGIRFFQLYVYKNRHVVAHLVRRAERAGFKAIALTVDTPRLGRREADIKNRFTLPPFLTLKNFEGLDLGKMDEVSDNWDCTTLSLSLLWLQTRLAVEAGAAGIIVSNHGARQLDYVVKAALGWVHVFLDGGVCRGTDVFKALALELRAYS
;
A
#
# COMPACT_ATOMS: atom_id res chain seq x y z
N MET A 1 0.40 -4.77 -20.66
CA MET A 1 1.20 -5.79 -19.94
C MET A 1 0.55 -6.08 -18.58
N PRO A 2 0.58 -7.31 -18.05
CA PRO A 2 0.04 -7.64 -16.72
C PRO A 2 1.06 -7.35 -15.60
N ILE A 3 1.71 -6.18 -15.70
CA ILE A 3 2.70 -5.69 -14.73
C ILE A 3 2.24 -4.30 -14.31
N MET A 4 2.12 -4.10 -13.00
CA MET A 4 1.78 -2.81 -12.39
C MET A 4 2.83 -2.46 -11.33
N ILE A 5 2.96 -1.18 -11.01
CA ILE A 5 3.91 -0.71 -9.98
C ILE A 5 3.25 -0.87 -8.60
N ALA A 6 3.92 -1.54 -7.66
CA ALA A 6 3.46 -1.72 -6.27
C ALA A 6 3.77 -0.50 -5.39
N PRO A 7 2.85 -0.02 -4.54
CA PRO A 7 3.04 1.17 -3.70
C PRO A 7 4.31 1.13 -2.84
N THR A 8 5.23 2.04 -3.12
CA THR A 8 6.48 2.29 -2.37
C THR A 8 6.49 3.71 -1.83
N ALA A 9 6.73 3.87 -0.53
CA ALA A 9 6.71 5.19 0.10
C ALA A 9 8.00 5.99 -0.17
N MET A 10 7.88 7.32 -0.12
CA MET A 10 8.99 8.27 0.00
C MET A 10 10.00 8.21 -1.16
N GLN A 11 9.50 8.10 -2.40
CA GLN A 11 10.34 7.96 -3.58
C GLN A 11 11.31 9.14 -3.81
N LYS A 12 11.02 10.34 -3.26
CA LYS A 12 11.94 11.49 -3.32
C LYS A 12 13.25 11.31 -2.55
N MET A 13 13.36 10.28 -1.71
CA MET A 13 14.64 9.91 -1.10
C MET A 13 15.58 9.20 -2.07
N VAL A 14 15.03 8.60 -3.14
CA VAL A 14 15.79 7.86 -4.15
C VAL A 14 16.12 8.75 -5.34
N HIS A 15 15.16 9.57 -5.79
CA HIS A 15 15.33 10.49 -6.91
C HIS A 15 14.45 11.75 -6.74
N PRO A 16 14.91 12.97 -7.08
CA PRO A 16 14.15 14.22 -6.85
C PRO A 16 12.73 14.24 -7.45
N GLU A 17 12.52 13.53 -8.56
CA GLU A 17 11.24 13.44 -9.27
C GLU A 17 10.28 12.36 -8.71
N GLY A 18 10.63 11.70 -7.59
CA GLY A 18 9.82 10.63 -7.01
C GLY A 18 8.39 11.06 -6.65
N GLY A 19 7.40 10.20 -6.90
CA GLY A 19 5.98 10.54 -6.76
C GLY A 19 5.34 10.11 -5.44
N TRP A 20 5.61 8.90 -4.96
CA TRP A 20 4.74 8.32 -3.94
C TRP A 20 5.04 8.73 -2.50
N ALA A 21 3.97 9.09 -1.79
CA ALA A 21 3.91 9.69 -0.45
C ALA A 21 4.56 11.09 -0.32
N THR A 22 5.66 11.35 -1.03
CA THR A 22 6.38 12.65 -1.07
C THR A 22 5.94 13.58 -2.20
N SER A 23 4.96 13.16 -3.00
CA SER A 23 4.15 14.01 -3.87
C SER A 23 2.67 13.70 -3.63
N SER A 24 1.81 14.70 -3.79
CA SER A 24 0.37 14.54 -3.56
C SER A 24 -0.31 13.78 -4.71
N VAL A 25 -1.51 13.26 -4.48
CA VAL A 25 -2.32 12.65 -5.56
C VAL A 25 -2.58 13.61 -6.71
N GLU A 26 -2.72 14.91 -6.44
CA GLU A 26 -2.91 15.94 -7.45
C GLU A 26 -1.63 16.20 -8.26
N GLU A 27 -0.47 16.28 -7.58
CA GLU A 27 0.84 16.40 -8.25
C GLU A 27 1.08 15.19 -9.16
N VAL A 28 0.84 13.97 -8.66
CA VAL A 28 0.98 12.75 -9.47
C VAL A 28 0.00 12.73 -10.65
N ALA A 29 -1.24 13.19 -10.46
CA ALA A 29 -2.22 13.27 -11.54
C ALA A 29 -1.84 14.28 -12.63
N SER A 30 -1.20 15.39 -12.25
CA SER A 30 -0.75 16.45 -13.18
C SER A 30 0.31 15.99 -14.17
N THR A 31 1.02 14.87 -13.90
CA THR A 31 2.01 14.29 -14.82
C THR A 31 1.41 13.81 -16.14
N GLY A 32 0.09 13.59 -16.18
CA GLY A 32 -0.62 13.21 -17.40
C GLY A 32 -1.72 12.16 -17.17
N PRO A 33 -2.39 11.71 -18.24
CA PRO A 33 -3.39 10.66 -18.16
C PRO A 33 -2.75 9.32 -17.78
N GLY A 34 -3.45 8.52 -16.98
CA GLY A 34 -2.98 7.19 -16.59
C GLY A 34 -3.92 6.52 -15.60
N ILE A 35 -3.99 5.19 -15.63
CA ILE A 35 -4.72 4.41 -14.62
C ILE A 35 -3.85 4.34 -13.37
N ARG A 36 -4.36 4.85 -12.25
CA ARG A 36 -3.65 4.91 -10.97
C ARG A 36 -4.53 4.37 -9.85
N PHE A 37 -3.94 3.58 -8.96
CA PHE A 37 -4.58 3.13 -7.72
C PHE A 37 -3.94 3.84 -6.53
N PHE A 38 -4.74 4.11 -5.50
CA PHE A 38 -4.28 4.83 -4.32
C PHE A 38 -4.17 3.86 -3.15
N GLN A 39 -2.95 3.65 -2.64
CA GLN A 39 -2.73 2.83 -1.45
C GLN A 39 -3.20 3.59 -0.21
N LEU A 40 -3.97 2.92 0.66
CA LEU A 40 -4.58 3.53 1.83
C LEU A 40 -4.47 2.62 3.05
N TYR A 41 -4.17 3.22 4.20
CA TYR A 41 -4.35 2.62 5.52
C TYR A 41 -5.60 3.20 6.19
N VAL A 42 -6.30 2.40 6.98
CA VAL A 42 -7.45 2.90 7.76
C VAL A 42 -6.97 3.52 9.07
N TYR A 43 -6.62 4.81 9.03
CA TYR A 43 -6.22 5.60 10.20
C TYR A 43 -7.34 5.79 11.21
N LYS A 44 -7.00 5.88 12.51
CA LYS A 44 -7.95 6.14 13.61
C LYS A 44 -8.91 7.30 13.31
N ASN A 45 -8.37 8.42 12.83
CA ASN A 45 -9.19 9.55 12.39
C ASN A 45 -9.85 9.25 11.02
N ARG A 46 -11.11 8.83 11.05
CA ARG A 46 -11.89 8.51 9.84
C ARG A 46 -12.15 9.72 8.95
N HIS A 47 -12.08 10.94 9.47
CA HIS A 47 -12.18 12.15 8.65
C HIS A 47 -10.98 12.30 7.73
N VAL A 48 -9.76 11.96 8.20
CA VAL A 48 -8.55 11.92 7.37
C VAL A 48 -8.69 10.89 6.27
N VAL A 49 -9.15 9.67 6.61
CA VAL A 49 -9.38 8.60 5.62
C VAL A 49 -10.38 9.04 4.56
N ALA A 50 -11.54 9.57 4.96
CA ALA A 50 -12.56 10.06 4.03
C ALA A 50 -12.05 11.21 3.16
N HIS A 51 -11.22 12.10 3.71
CA HIS A 51 -10.61 13.19 2.97
C HIS A 51 -9.63 12.67 1.91
N LEU A 52 -8.77 11.71 2.27
CA LEU A 52 -7.81 11.09 1.35
C LEU A 52 -8.51 10.36 0.20
N VAL A 53 -9.57 9.59 0.49
CA VAL A 53 -10.37 8.92 -0.54
C VAL A 53 -10.96 9.93 -1.51
N ARG A 54 -11.61 10.99 -1.01
CA ARG A 54 -12.17 12.05 -1.86
C ARG A 54 -11.11 12.77 -2.69
N ARG A 55 -9.90 13.00 -2.14
CA ARG A 55 -8.78 13.58 -2.90
C ARG A 55 -8.36 12.66 -4.04
N ALA A 56 -8.18 11.37 -3.78
CA ALA A 56 -7.82 10.38 -4.79
C ALA A 56 -8.87 10.28 -5.91
N GLU A 57 -10.15 10.24 -5.54
CA GLU A 57 -11.28 10.25 -6.50
C GLU A 57 -11.26 11.50 -7.39
N ARG A 58 -11.12 12.70 -6.80
CA ARG A 58 -11.02 13.96 -7.57
C ARG A 58 -9.80 14.01 -8.48
N ALA A 59 -8.69 13.42 -8.05
CA ALA A 59 -7.47 13.31 -8.84
C ALA A 59 -7.55 12.21 -9.93
N GLY A 60 -8.69 11.53 -10.07
CA GLY A 60 -8.95 10.57 -11.14
C GLY A 60 -8.38 9.17 -10.90
N PHE A 61 -7.99 8.85 -9.66
CA PHE A 61 -7.58 7.50 -9.29
C PHE A 61 -8.76 6.53 -9.43
N LYS A 62 -8.47 5.30 -9.87
CA LYS A 62 -9.48 4.33 -10.31
C LYS A 62 -9.83 3.27 -9.28
N ALA A 63 -8.99 3.08 -8.27
CA ALA A 63 -9.25 2.16 -7.18
C ALA A 63 -8.46 2.55 -5.92
N ILE A 64 -8.92 2.05 -4.77
CA ILE A 64 -8.22 2.10 -3.49
C ILE A 64 -7.59 0.74 -3.24
N ALA A 65 -6.27 0.71 -3.02
CA ALA A 65 -5.55 -0.47 -2.56
C ALA A 65 -5.45 -0.41 -1.03
N LEU A 66 -6.39 -1.06 -0.35
CA LEU A 66 -6.45 -1.03 1.11
C LEU A 66 -5.43 -2.00 1.72
N THR A 67 -4.52 -1.48 2.55
CA THR A 67 -3.54 -2.29 3.26
C THR A 67 -4.09 -2.77 4.59
N VAL A 68 -4.16 -4.08 4.77
CA VAL A 68 -4.76 -4.75 5.95
C VAL A 68 -3.74 -5.55 6.78
N ASP A 69 -2.49 -5.64 6.32
CA ASP A 69 -1.43 -6.46 6.92
C ASP A 69 -0.52 -5.69 7.91
N THR A 70 -0.79 -4.40 8.11
CA THR A 70 0.07 -3.50 8.91
C THR A 70 -0.75 -2.85 10.04
N PRO A 71 -1.26 -3.61 11.02
CA PRO A 71 -1.88 -3.02 12.21
C PRO A 71 -0.85 -2.31 13.10
N ARG A 72 0.38 -2.81 13.09
CA ARG A 72 1.60 -2.19 13.64
C ARG A 72 2.69 -2.32 12.59
N LEU A 73 3.68 -1.43 12.62
CA LEU A 73 4.82 -1.55 11.75
C LEU A 73 5.67 -2.77 12.10
N GLY A 74 6.04 -3.55 11.08
CA GLY A 74 7.04 -4.61 11.18
C GLY A 74 8.39 -4.07 11.64
N ARG A 75 9.11 -4.91 12.39
CA ARG A 75 10.39 -4.53 12.99
C ARG A 75 11.51 -4.64 11.96
N ARG A 76 11.95 -3.50 11.41
CA ARG A 76 13.08 -3.42 10.48
C ARG A 76 14.36 -3.06 11.21
N GLU A 77 15.21 -4.04 11.46
CA GLU A 77 16.43 -3.83 12.24
C GLU A 77 17.38 -2.80 11.62
N ALA A 78 17.46 -2.74 10.29
CA ALA A 78 18.30 -1.76 9.60
C ALA A 78 17.85 -0.33 9.89
N ASP A 79 16.54 -0.04 9.83
CA ASP A 79 15.98 1.29 10.11
C ASP A 79 16.26 1.70 11.57
N ILE A 80 16.14 0.75 12.51
CA ILE A 80 16.45 0.96 13.93
C ILE A 80 17.94 1.26 14.13
N LYS A 81 18.83 0.44 13.55
CA LYS A 81 20.30 0.59 13.66
C LYS A 81 20.76 1.92 13.05
N ASN A 82 20.15 2.31 11.94
CA ASN A 82 20.50 3.52 11.20
C ASN A 82 19.78 4.78 11.71
N ARG A 83 18.87 4.64 12.68
CA ARG A 83 18.02 5.72 13.20
C ARG A 83 17.35 6.49 12.07
N PHE A 84 16.67 5.75 11.20
CA PHE A 84 16.10 6.32 9.99
C PHE A 84 15.12 7.46 10.32
N THR A 85 15.32 8.59 9.66
CA THR A 85 14.43 9.77 9.73
C THR A 85 14.21 10.32 8.32
N LEU A 86 13.03 10.85 8.05
CA LEU A 86 12.76 11.52 6.78
C LEU A 86 13.66 12.77 6.66
N PRO A 87 14.36 12.99 5.53
CA PRO A 87 15.12 14.21 5.30
C PRO A 87 14.25 15.47 5.47
N PRO A 88 14.78 16.56 6.03
CA PRO A 88 13.99 17.71 6.49
C PRO A 88 13.28 18.47 5.36
N PHE A 89 13.76 18.36 4.12
CA PHE A 89 13.16 18.97 2.94
C PHE A 89 12.04 18.12 2.31
N LEU A 90 11.75 16.95 2.88
CA LEU A 90 10.68 16.06 2.42
C LEU A 90 9.55 16.00 3.43
N THR A 91 8.33 15.95 2.93
CA THR A 91 7.11 15.81 3.72
C THR A 91 6.17 14.78 3.09
N LEU A 92 5.24 14.25 3.88
CA LEU A 92 4.19 13.39 3.37
C LEU A 92 3.06 14.24 2.77
N LYS A 93 3.20 14.58 1.48
CA LYS A 93 2.37 15.56 0.76
C LYS A 93 0.87 15.29 0.76
N ASN A 94 0.44 14.03 0.90
CA ASN A 94 -0.99 13.70 1.00
C ASN A 94 -1.62 14.13 2.33
N PHE A 95 -0.82 14.36 3.37
CA PHE A 95 -1.29 14.80 4.69
C PHE A 95 -1.09 16.30 4.91
N GLU A 96 -0.38 16.98 4.00
CA GLU A 96 -0.18 18.43 4.07
C GLU A 96 -1.55 19.15 4.00
N GLY A 97 -1.78 20.06 4.95
CA GLY A 97 -3.03 20.81 5.07
C GLY A 97 -4.21 20.04 5.69
N LEU A 98 -3.99 18.82 6.20
CA LEU A 98 -5.01 18.08 6.96
C LEU A 98 -4.87 18.35 8.46
N ASP A 99 -5.99 18.52 9.14
CA ASP A 99 -6.03 18.44 10.60
C ASP A 99 -5.91 16.98 11.02
N LEU A 100 -4.70 16.60 11.41
CA LEU A 100 -4.37 15.25 11.85
C LEU A 100 -4.76 15.00 13.31
N GLY A 101 -5.19 16.03 14.06
CA GLY A 101 -5.27 15.99 15.51
C GLY A 101 -3.92 15.63 16.14
N LYS A 102 -3.90 15.16 17.39
CA LYS A 102 -2.72 14.48 17.97
C LYS A 102 -2.49 13.15 17.26
N MET A 103 -1.99 13.18 16.03
CA MET A 103 -1.15 12.09 15.52
C MET A 103 0.18 12.27 16.27
N ASP A 104 0.30 11.59 17.42
CA ASP A 104 1.40 11.76 18.35
C ASP A 104 2.74 11.83 17.61
N GLU A 105 3.36 13.01 17.66
CA GLU A 105 4.79 13.15 17.47
C GLU A 105 5.47 12.18 18.44
N VAL A 106 6.39 11.35 17.92
CA VAL A 106 7.28 10.47 18.71
C VAL A 106 6.75 9.08 19.13
N SER A 107 5.85 8.42 18.38
CA SER A 107 5.84 6.95 18.45
C SER A 107 5.56 6.30 17.10
N ASP A 108 6.31 5.24 16.78
CA ASP A 108 6.11 4.35 15.62
C ASP A 108 4.74 3.62 15.61
N ASN A 109 3.76 4.09 16.38
CA ASN A 109 2.42 3.54 16.47
C ASN A 109 1.48 4.19 15.44
N TRP A 110 1.69 3.87 14.17
CA TRP A 110 0.63 3.95 13.16
C TRP A 110 -0.41 2.86 13.41
N ASP A 111 -1.15 2.98 14.51
CA ASP A 111 -2.23 2.05 14.86
C ASP A 111 -3.34 2.15 13.79
N CYS A 112 -3.31 1.22 12.85
CA CYS A 112 -4.39 0.99 11.89
C CYS A 112 -5.36 -0.03 12.49
N THR A 113 -6.66 0.17 12.28
CA THR A 113 -7.66 -0.77 12.85
C THR A 113 -7.43 -2.18 12.32
N THR A 114 -7.30 -3.12 13.25
CA THR A 114 -6.92 -4.52 13.07
C THR A 114 -8.01 -5.32 12.34
N LEU A 115 -7.62 -6.00 11.26
CA LEU A 115 -8.21 -7.29 10.89
C LEU A 115 -7.17 -8.37 11.22
N SER A 116 -7.56 -9.35 12.03
CA SER A 116 -6.69 -10.44 12.51
C SER A 116 -5.89 -11.09 11.38
N LEU A 117 -4.58 -11.24 11.59
CA LEU A 117 -3.55 -11.58 10.59
C LEU A 117 -3.30 -13.08 10.40
N SER A 118 -4.10 -13.97 11.00
CA SER A 118 -3.70 -15.38 11.13
C SER A 118 -4.27 -16.35 10.10
N LEU A 119 -5.15 -15.95 9.17
CA LEU A 119 -5.68 -16.87 8.14
C LEU A 119 -5.96 -16.14 6.82
N LEU A 120 -5.02 -16.21 5.87
CA LEU A 120 -5.17 -15.58 4.55
C LEU A 120 -6.45 -16.04 3.83
N TRP A 121 -6.85 -17.31 3.96
CA TRP A 121 -8.12 -17.79 3.39
C TRP A 121 -9.34 -17.06 3.98
N LEU A 122 -9.30 -16.74 5.27
CA LEU A 122 -10.43 -16.17 6.01
C LEU A 122 -10.52 -14.70 5.66
N GLN A 123 -9.37 -14.04 5.56
CA GLN A 123 -9.25 -12.68 5.06
C GLN A 123 -9.72 -12.56 3.62
N THR A 124 -9.34 -13.49 2.73
CA THR A 124 -9.84 -13.53 1.34
C THR A 124 -11.35 -13.67 1.31
N ARG A 125 -11.91 -14.61 2.06
CA ARG A 125 -13.36 -14.81 2.13
C ARG A 125 -14.09 -13.58 2.69
N LEU A 126 -13.60 -13.02 3.79
CA LEU A 126 -14.18 -11.82 4.40
C LEU A 126 -14.07 -10.61 3.46
N ALA A 127 -12.96 -10.48 2.71
CA ALA A 127 -12.81 -9.42 1.73
C ALA A 127 -13.84 -9.55 0.59
N VAL A 128 -14.06 -10.76 0.09
CA VAL A 128 -15.09 -11.03 -0.93
C VAL A 128 -16.49 -10.77 -0.37
N GLU A 129 -16.80 -11.25 0.84
CA GLU A 129 -18.08 -10.99 1.53
C GLU A 129 -18.30 -9.49 1.81
N ALA A 130 -17.23 -8.73 2.07
CA ALA A 130 -17.26 -7.29 2.22
C ALA A 130 -17.35 -6.51 0.89
N GLY A 131 -17.38 -7.21 -0.26
CA GLY A 131 -17.52 -6.60 -1.59
C GLY A 131 -16.22 -6.08 -2.19
N ALA A 132 -15.06 -6.60 -1.80
CA ALA A 132 -13.79 -6.23 -2.42
C ALA A 132 -13.77 -6.60 -3.91
N ALA A 133 -13.39 -5.65 -4.77
CA ALA A 133 -13.31 -5.85 -6.22
C ALA A 133 -12.13 -6.75 -6.65
N GLY A 134 -11.15 -6.95 -5.77
CA GLY A 134 -9.97 -7.77 -6.02
C GLY A 134 -9.11 -7.90 -4.76
N ILE A 135 -8.15 -8.82 -4.80
CA ILE A 135 -7.26 -9.15 -3.69
C ILE A 135 -5.82 -9.04 -4.16
N ILE A 136 -4.96 -8.39 -3.37
CA ILE A 136 -3.51 -8.40 -3.58
C ILE A 136 -2.90 -9.32 -2.54
N VAL A 137 -2.34 -10.44 -2.99
CA VAL A 137 -1.55 -11.33 -2.15
C VAL A 137 -0.18 -10.68 -1.99
N SER A 138 0.03 -10.09 -0.81
CA SER A 138 1.23 -9.35 -0.46
C SER A 138 1.71 -9.77 0.91
N ASN A 139 3.03 -9.79 1.08
CA ASN A 139 3.68 -9.86 2.38
C ASN A 139 4.42 -8.57 2.71
N HIS A 140 4.00 -7.47 2.07
CA HIS A 140 4.58 -6.15 2.22
C HIS A 140 6.06 -6.06 1.79
N GLY A 141 6.46 -6.91 0.83
CA GLY A 141 7.85 -7.06 0.40
C GLY A 141 8.74 -7.72 1.46
N ALA A 142 8.17 -8.67 2.23
CA ALA A 142 8.81 -9.34 3.36
C ALA A 142 9.28 -8.39 4.47
N ARG A 143 8.50 -7.31 4.73
CA ARG A 143 8.84 -6.28 5.72
C ARG A 143 7.89 -6.20 6.93
N GLN A 144 6.92 -7.12 7.01
CA GLN A 144 5.96 -7.21 8.12
C GLN A 144 6.22 -8.48 8.94
N LEU A 145 5.58 -9.59 8.59
CA LEU A 145 5.77 -10.89 9.24
C LEU A 145 6.62 -11.80 8.36
N ASP A 146 7.61 -12.46 8.96
CA ASP A 146 8.35 -13.54 8.32
C ASP A 146 7.45 -14.78 8.20
N TYR A 147 7.48 -15.46 7.05
CA TYR A 147 6.64 -16.61 6.63
C TYR A 147 5.22 -16.26 6.13
N VAL A 148 4.90 -16.68 4.88
CA VAL A 148 3.62 -16.38 4.20
C VAL A 148 2.84 -17.65 3.91
N VAL A 149 1.52 -17.59 4.13
CA VAL A 149 0.55 -18.68 3.91
C VAL A 149 -0.03 -18.63 2.48
N LYS A 150 -0.34 -19.80 1.94
CA LYS A 150 -0.88 -20.06 0.58
C LYS A 150 -2.28 -19.42 0.38
N ALA A 151 -2.49 -18.70 -0.72
CA ALA A 151 -3.74 -18.01 -1.03
C ALA A 151 -4.80 -18.91 -1.73
N ALA A 152 -6.08 -18.59 -1.54
CA ALA A 152 -7.22 -19.23 -2.21
C ALA A 152 -7.55 -18.52 -3.54
N LEU A 153 -7.68 -19.30 -4.62
CA LEU A 153 -7.90 -18.85 -5.99
C LEU A 153 -9.40 -18.92 -6.37
N GLY A 154 -9.88 -17.97 -7.20
CA GLY A 154 -11.07 -18.17 -8.04
C GLY A 154 -12.33 -17.33 -7.76
N TRP A 155 -12.36 -16.43 -6.76
CA TRP A 155 -13.61 -15.69 -6.42
C TRP A 155 -13.65 -14.23 -6.92
N VAL A 156 -12.49 -13.58 -7.00
CA VAL A 156 -12.31 -12.19 -7.49
C VAL A 156 -10.97 -12.10 -8.22
N HIS A 157 -10.67 -10.97 -8.86
CA HIS A 157 -9.34 -10.76 -9.42
C HIS A 157 -8.27 -10.83 -8.34
N VAL A 158 -7.30 -11.73 -8.50
CA VAL A 158 -6.17 -11.88 -7.57
C VAL A 158 -4.89 -11.38 -8.21
N PHE A 159 -4.17 -10.56 -7.46
CA PHE A 159 -2.87 -10.02 -7.80
C PHE A 159 -1.81 -10.51 -6.82
N LEU A 160 -0.54 -10.46 -7.20
CA LEU A 160 0.59 -10.84 -6.37
C LEU A 160 1.69 -9.78 -6.46
N ASP A 161 2.27 -9.43 -5.31
CA ASP A 161 3.51 -8.65 -5.23
C ASP A 161 4.60 -9.41 -4.45
N GLY A 162 5.81 -8.83 -4.40
CA GLY A 162 6.93 -9.38 -3.65
C GLY A 162 7.79 -10.35 -4.45
N GLY A 163 9.04 -9.96 -4.72
CA GLY A 163 10.05 -10.82 -5.35
C GLY A 163 9.90 -11.02 -6.87
N VAL A 164 9.00 -10.30 -7.53
CA VAL A 164 8.86 -10.33 -9.00
C VAL A 164 9.99 -9.50 -9.63
N CYS A 165 11.07 -10.17 -10.03
CA CYS A 165 12.25 -9.52 -10.58
C CYS A 165 12.53 -9.88 -12.05
N ARG A 166 11.82 -10.86 -12.61
CA ARG A 166 12.02 -11.33 -14.00
C ARG A 166 10.68 -11.57 -14.70
N GLY A 167 10.70 -11.48 -16.04
CA GLY A 167 9.54 -11.84 -16.85
C GLY A 167 9.07 -13.29 -16.65
N THR A 168 9.98 -14.21 -16.30
CA THR A 168 9.64 -15.59 -15.92
C THR A 168 8.81 -15.67 -14.64
N ASP A 169 8.97 -14.73 -13.72
CA ASP A 169 8.21 -14.73 -12.47
C ASP A 169 6.79 -14.22 -12.71
N VAL A 170 6.64 -13.24 -13.61
CA VAL A 170 5.33 -12.80 -14.13
C VAL A 170 4.62 -13.96 -14.82
N PHE A 171 5.34 -14.74 -15.64
CA PHE A 171 4.76 -15.91 -16.31
C PHE A 171 4.29 -16.99 -15.30
N LYS A 172 5.08 -17.28 -14.27
CA LYS A 172 4.68 -18.21 -13.20
C LYS A 172 3.44 -17.70 -12.45
N ALA A 173 3.36 -16.40 -12.16
CA ALA A 173 2.18 -15.81 -11.52
C ALA A 173 0.93 -15.98 -12.39
N LEU A 174 1.02 -15.68 -13.69
CA LEU A 174 -0.08 -15.87 -14.64
C LEU A 174 -0.50 -17.34 -14.78
N ALA A 175 0.44 -18.27 -14.75
CA ALA A 175 0.15 -19.70 -14.76
C ALA A 175 -0.60 -20.17 -13.50
N LEU A 176 -0.53 -19.41 -12.41
CA LEU A 176 -1.32 -19.60 -11.20
C LEU A 176 -2.61 -18.74 -11.19
N GLU A 177 -2.99 -18.19 -12.35
CA GLU A 177 -4.14 -17.28 -12.52
C GLU A 177 -4.04 -15.95 -11.74
N LEU A 178 -2.80 -15.55 -11.41
CA LEU A 178 -2.51 -14.29 -10.71
C LEU A 178 -2.02 -13.22 -11.69
N ARG A 179 -2.35 -11.96 -11.42
CA ARG A 179 -1.71 -10.80 -12.07
C ARG A 179 -0.54 -10.30 -11.21
N ALA A 180 0.53 -9.77 -11.81
CA ALA A 180 1.75 -9.41 -11.08
C ALA A 180 1.90 -7.90 -10.86
N TYR A 181 2.43 -7.53 -9.69
CA TYR A 181 3.00 -6.23 -9.38
C TYR A 181 4.53 -6.32 -9.31
N SER A 182 5.23 -5.25 -9.71
CA SER A 182 6.66 -5.03 -9.48
C SER A 182 6.90 -3.98 -8.42
#